data_AF-A0A1F3KA17-F1
#
_entry.id   AF-A0A1F3KA17-F1
#
_cell.length_a   1.000
_cell.length_b   1.000
_cell.length_c   1.000
_cell.angle_alpha   90.00
_cell.angle_beta   90.00
_cell.angle_gamma   90.00
#
_symmetry.space_group_name_H-M   'P 1'
#
loop_
_entity.id
_entity.type
_entity.pdbx_description
1 polymer ?
#
loop_
_entity_poly.entity_id
_entity_poly.type
_entity_poly.pdbx_seq_one_letter_code
_entity_poly.pdbx_strand_id
1 'polypeptide(L)'
;MMEIFINEKSLDEQFDNEHDFLVGVNTFIDLLQAASEIKADRRLTFYNELFFSLNLIRGKRFDTSIKRNNDLNTRFFLNLQTLAPKSWFNSRIHTNENTYEYFGGECNDTSIAEIAERRLSTENYKGLLINFIKSGFGETLEIPVIKNKDCKRPINVSCTFDRASLYNWLNSNGYILPNKRKFEHHKQKHDRIRPTQGNSILLCTDDEAQKLLDSAIHENSPFDNRLYNFDAKYKKVIIFNRHTALTYHGYHIDDLSTLPSSIKKELEGKFTKKN
;
A
#
# COMPACT_ATOMS: atom_id res chain seq x y z
N MET A 1 17.68 -8.11 -1.66
CA MET A 1 16.82 -8.40 -0.49
C MET A 1 15.99 -7.15 -0.23
N MET A 2 14.69 -7.32 0.04
CA MET A 2 13.78 -6.21 0.36
C MET A 2 13.74 -6.02 1.86
N GLU A 3 13.68 -4.78 2.36
CA GLU A 3 13.34 -4.51 3.76
C GLU A 3 12.34 -3.35 3.82
N ILE A 4 11.38 -3.45 4.72
CA ILE A 4 10.32 -2.46 4.93
C ILE A 4 10.48 -1.91 6.35
N PHE A 5 10.52 -0.60 6.51
CA PHE A 5 10.66 0.04 7.81
C PHE A 5 9.45 0.92 8.09
N ILE A 6 8.93 0.87 9.31
CA ILE A 6 7.95 1.85 9.78
C ILE A 6 8.71 3.14 10.10
N ASN A 7 8.34 4.25 9.45
CA ASN A 7 8.97 5.54 9.68
C ASN A 7 8.38 6.20 10.93
N GLU A 8 9.03 6.04 12.09
CA GLU A 8 8.60 6.69 13.32
C GLU A 8 8.59 8.21 13.20
N LYS A 9 9.53 8.83 12.47
CA LYS A 9 9.55 10.28 12.24
C LYS A 9 8.36 10.79 11.41
N SER A 10 7.59 9.89 10.79
CA SER A 10 6.34 10.27 10.12
C SER A 10 5.18 10.49 11.10
N LEU A 11 5.41 10.28 12.41
CA LEU A 11 4.54 10.70 13.51
C LEU A 11 5.10 11.99 14.11
N ASP A 12 4.48 13.12 13.79
CA ASP A 12 4.86 14.42 14.34
C ASP A 12 3.66 15.37 14.42
N GLU A 13 2.77 15.11 15.39
CA GLU A 13 1.63 15.99 15.73
C GLU A 13 0.73 16.39 14.55
N GLN A 14 0.68 15.57 13.49
CA GLN A 14 0.09 15.93 12.20
C GLN A 14 -1.44 15.96 12.14
N PHE A 15 -2.14 15.59 13.21
CA PHE A 15 -3.60 15.62 13.25
C PHE A 15 -4.11 16.61 14.30
N ASP A 16 -4.99 17.50 13.86
CA ASP A 16 -5.58 18.55 14.70
C ASP A 16 -6.80 18.05 15.50
N ASN A 17 -7.45 16.97 15.06
CA ASN A 17 -8.68 16.46 15.66
C ASN A 17 -8.77 14.92 15.58
N GLU A 18 -9.74 14.37 16.31
CA GLU A 18 -9.97 12.92 16.41
C GLU A 18 -10.38 12.31 15.05
N HIS A 19 -11.16 13.02 14.24
CA HIS A 19 -11.61 12.50 12.95
C HIS A 19 -10.43 12.28 11.99
N ASP A 20 -9.55 13.27 11.85
CA ASP A 20 -8.33 13.17 11.04
C ASP A 20 -7.39 12.08 11.55
N PHE A 21 -7.26 11.94 12.87
CA PHE A 21 -6.53 10.84 13.49
C PHE A 21 -7.09 9.47 13.10
N LEU A 22 -8.41 9.28 13.20
CA LEU A 22 -9.04 8.02 12.82
C LEU A 22 -8.81 7.70 11.34
N VAL A 23 -8.94 8.70 10.45
CA VAL A 23 -8.65 8.52 9.03
C VAL A 23 -7.19 8.10 8.83
N GLY A 24 -6.25 8.83 9.43
CA GLY A 24 -4.82 8.55 9.28
C GLY A 24 -4.39 7.18 9.79
N VAL A 25 -4.88 6.76 10.96
CA VAL A 25 -4.58 5.43 11.50
C VAL A 25 -5.22 4.33 10.67
N ASN A 26 -6.46 4.51 10.19
CA ASN A 26 -7.08 3.52 9.30
C ASN A 26 -6.31 3.38 7.98
N THR A 27 -5.87 4.49 7.38
CA THR A 27 -5.03 4.44 6.16
C THR A 27 -3.71 3.72 6.41
N PHE A 28 -3.09 3.96 7.58
CA PHE A 28 -1.87 3.25 7.95
C PHE A 28 -2.11 1.75 8.18
N ILE A 29 -3.21 1.37 8.85
CA ILE A 29 -3.63 -0.04 8.99
C ILE A 29 -3.82 -0.70 7.63
N ASP A 30 -4.50 -0.01 6.70
CA ASP A 30 -4.70 -0.48 5.33
C ASP A 30 -3.37 -0.75 4.60
N LEU A 31 -2.36 0.06 4.89
CA LEU A 31 -1.02 -0.07 4.33
C LEU A 31 -0.23 -1.22 4.96
N LEU A 32 -0.32 -1.40 6.28
CA LEU A 32 0.24 -2.58 6.97
C LEU A 32 -0.39 -3.88 6.46
N GLN A 33 -1.72 -3.88 6.27
CA GLN A 33 -2.42 -5.04 5.71
C GLN A 33 -1.92 -5.34 4.30
N ALA A 34 -1.81 -4.32 3.43
CA ALA A 34 -1.24 -4.47 2.10
C ALA A 34 0.19 -5.04 2.12
N ALA A 35 1.05 -4.56 3.02
CA ALA A 35 2.39 -5.08 3.18
C ALA A 35 2.38 -6.57 3.59
N SER A 36 1.43 -6.97 4.45
CA SER A 36 1.32 -8.35 4.92
C SER A 36 0.89 -9.35 3.83
N GLU A 37 0.17 -8.87 2.82
CA GLU A 37 -0.30 -9.69 1.70
C GLU A 37 0.84 -10.15 0.77
N ILE A 38 2.01 -9.49 0.83
CA ILE A 38 3.12 -9.71 -0.09
C ILE A 38 3.78 -11.09 0.12
N LYS A 39 3.52 -11.78 1.25
CA LYS A 39 3.80 -13.20 1.60
C LYS A 39 5.18 -13.81 1.33
N ALA A 40 6.06 -13.23 0.51
CA ALA A 40 7.30 -13.87 0.07
C ALA A 40 8.37 -13.92 1.17
N ASP A 41 8.38 -12.98 2.11
CA ASP A 41 9.21 -13.08 3.30
C ASP A 41 8.69 -12.16 4.42
N ARG A 42 8.05 -12.75 5.43
CA ARG A 42 7.47 -12.02 6.57
C ARG A 42 8.55 -11.46 7.52
N ARG A 43 9.85 -11.72 7.27
CA ARG A 43 10.94 -11.33 8.18
C ARG A 43 11.59 -9.99 7.82
N LEU A 44 11.00 -9.25 6.91
CA LEU A 44 11.58 -8.07 6.28
C LEU A 44 11.08 -6.74 6.85
N THR A 45 10.13 -6.78 7.79
CA THR A 45 9.58 -5.55 8.38
C THR A 45 10.33 -5.19 9.65
N PHE A 46 10.74 -3.94 9.76
CA PHE A 46 11.46 -3.39 10.90
C PHE A 46 10.75 -2.18 11.49
N TYR A 47 10.95 -1.97 12.78
CA TYR A 47 10.45 -0.80 13.49
C TYR A 47 11.45 -0.35 14.57
N ASN A 48 11.20 0.82 15.14
CA ASN A 48 11.85 1.32 16.33
C ASN A 48 10.79 1.55 17.42
N GLU A 49 11.08 1.16 18.67
CA GLU A 49 10.19 1.36 19.82
C GLU A 49 9.81 2.84 20.05
N LEU A 50 10.65 3.78 19.59
CA LEU A 50 10.34 5.21 19.55
C LEU A 50 8.98 5.51 18.89
N PHE A 51 8.54 4.65 17.98
CA PHE A 51 7.22 4.71 17.37
C PHE A 51 6.06 4.90 18.37
N PHE A 52 6.11 4.24 19.54
CA PHE A 52 5.02 4.30 20.53
C PHE A 52 5.11 5.50 21.48
N SER A 53 6.24 6.21 21.51
CA SER A 53 6.44 7.36 22.38
C SER A 53 6.14 8.70 21.72
N LEU A 54 6.00 8.75 20.40
CA LEU A 54 5.74 9.98 19.64
C LEU A 54 4.29 10.47 19.73
N ASN A 55 4.09 11.76 19.50
CA ASN A 55 2.79 12.41 19.47
C ASN A 55 2.21 12.35 18.06
N LEU A 56 1.02 11.79 17.91
CA LEU A 56 0.33 11.72 16.62
C LEU A 56 -0.76 12.78 16.48
N ILE A 57 -1.41 13.13 17.59
CA ILE A 57 -2.29 14.29 17.71
C ILE A 57 -1.52 15.34 18.52
N ARG A 58 -1.64 16.63 18.18
CA ARG A 58 -0.93 17.72 18.87
C ARG A 58 -1.04 17.61 20.39
N GLY A 59 0.10 17.51 21.07
CA GLY A 59 0.18 17.37 22.53
C GLY A 59 -0.38 16.06 23.11
N LYS A 60 -0.68 15.04 22.29
CA LYS A 60 -1.21 13.74 22.73
C LYS A 60 -0.40 12.59 22.12
N ARG A 61 0.18 11.78 23.00
CA ARG A 61 0.93 10.57 22.63
C ARG A 61 0.07 9.57 21.87
N PHE A 62 0.66 8.93 20.87
CA PHE A 62 -0.01 7.94 20.02
C PHE A 62 -0.62 6.79 20.83
N ASP A 63 0.16 6.22 21.76
CA ASP A 63 -0.27 5.11 22.60
C ASP A 63 -1.51 5.44 23.45
N THR A 64 -1.64 6.70 23.87
CA THR A 64 -2.76 7.20 24.66
C THR A 64 -3.99 7.38 23.79
N SER A 65 -3.84 7.95 22.59
CA SER A 65 -4.94 8.15 21.65
C SER A 65 -5.49 6.82 21.15
N ILE A 66 -4.63 5.87 20.78
CA ILE A 66 -5.08 4.58 20.26
C ILE A 66 -5.78 3.73 21.32
N LYS A 67 -5.28 3.69 22.57
CA LYS A 67 -5.89 2.94 23.68
C LYS A 67 -7.31 3.41 24.04
N ARG A 68 -7.69 4.64 23.70
CA ARG A 68 -9.05 5.15 23.94
C ARG A 68 -10.08 4.55 22.98
N ASN A 69 -9.64 4.04 21.83
CA ASN A 69 -10.49 3.39 20.85
C ASN A 69 -10.15 1.90 20.77
N ASN A 70 -10.85 1.08 21.55
CA ASN A 70 -10.56 -0.35 21.67
C ASN A 70 -10.57 -1.09 20.31
N ASP A 71 -11.53 -0.78 19.44
CA ASP A 71 -11.60 -1.41 18.11
C ASP A 71 -10.39 -1.04 17.24
N LEU A 72 -10.07 0.25 17.15
CA LEU A 72 -8.92 0.72 16.39
C LEU A 72 -7.60 0.15 16.94
N ASN A 73 -7.47 0.11 18.26
CA ASN A 73 -6.34 -0.46 18.97
C ASN A 73 -6.14 -1.94 18.61
N THR A 74 -7.21 -2.74 18.71
CA THR A 74 -7.19 -4.15 18.35
C THR A 74 -6.82 -4.33 16.89
N ARG A 75 -7.44 -3.60 15.96
CA ARG A 75 -7.13 -3.71 14.53
C ARG A 75 -5.69 -3.31 14.20
N PHE A 76 -5.18 -2.25 14.82
CA PHE A 76 -3.80 -1.81 14.65
C PHE A 76 -2.80 -2.88 15.09
N PHE A 77 -2.93 -3.37 16.33
CA PHE A 77 -1.98 -4.34 16.87
C PHE A 77 -2.06 -5.70 16.16
N LEU A 78 -3.25 -6.14 15.72
CA LEU A 78 -3.39 -7.36 14.93
C LEU A 78 -2.67 -7.26 13.57
N ASN A 79 -2.80 -6.14 12.87
CA ASN A 79 -2.11 -5.92 11.60
C ASN A 79 -0.59 -5.80 11.80
N LEU A 80 -0.15 -5.10 12.85
CA LEU A 80 1.26 -5.01 13.20
C LEU A 80 1.84 -6.40 13.53
N GLN A 81 1.14 -7.21 14.34
CA GLN A 81 1.56 -8.57 14.68
C GLN A 81 1.63 -9.49 13.45
N THR A 82 0.74 -9.31 12.48
CA THR A 82 0.73 -10.11 11.24
C THR A 82 2.01 -9.91 10.43
N LEU A 83 2.61 -8.71 10.48
CA LEU A 83 3.90 -8.41 9.88
C LEU A 83 5.09 -8.95 10.68
N ALA A 84 4.87 -9.31 11.95
CA ALA A 84 5.91 -9.75 12.89
C ALA A 84 7.19 -8.89 12.83
N PRO A 85 7.07 -7.56 12.94
CA PRO A 85 8.20 -6.66 12.69
C PRO A 85 9.25 -6.85 13.78
N LYS A 86 10.52 -6.67 13.41
CA LYS A 86 11.65 -6.77 14.34
C LYS A 86 12.17 -5.38 14.65
N SER A 87 12.61 -5.17 15.90
CA SER A 87 13.40 -3.99 16.18
C SER A 87 14.70 -4.05 15.38
N TRP A 88 14.95 -3.04 14.54
CA TRP A 88 16.23 -2.95 13.82
C TRP A 88 17.37 -2.52 14.73
N PHE A 89 17.08 -2.04 15.95
CA PHE A 89 18.08 -1.51 16.89
C PHE A 89 19.22 -2.50 17.17
N ASN A 90 18.90 -3.78 17.36
CA ASN A 90 19.91 -4.83 17.60
C ASN A 90 20.72 -5.20 16.36
N SER A 91 20.26 -4.78 15.17
CA SER A 91 20.94 -4.95 13.89
C SER A 91 21.33 -3.61 13.26
N ARG A 92 21.41 -2.55 14.07
CA ARG A 92 21.73 -1.20 13.62
C ARG A 92 23.09 -1.20 12.95
N ILE A 93 23.19 -0.51 11.82
CA ILE A 93 24.48 -0.35 11.13
C ILE A 93 24.96 1.10 11.07
N HIS A 94 24.05 2.08 11.17
CA HIS A 94 24.47 3.47 11.23
C HIS A 94 25.09 3.78 12.59
N THR A 95 26.27 4.38 12.58
CA THR A 95 27.03 4.70 13.79
C THR A 95 26.71 6.10 14.28
N ASN A 96 26.95 6.35 15.57
CA ASN A 96 26.82 7.68 16.18
C ASN A 96 27.93 8.66 15.75
N GLU A 97 28.93 8.18 14.99
CA GLU A 97 30.02 9.03 14.45
C GLU A 97 29.60 9.79 13.19
N ASN A 98 28.55 9.32 12.53
CA ASN A 98 28.00 9.95 11.33
C ASN A 98 26.76 10.77 11.68
N THR A 99 26.55 11.88 10.99
CA THR A 99 25.30 12.65 11.07
C THR A 99 24.44 12.39 9.85
N TYR A 100 23.12 12.34 10.05
CA TYR A 100 22.12 12.21 9.00
C TYR A 100 21.10 13.32 9.17
N GLU A 101 20.84 14.04 8.09
CA GLU A 101 19.95 15.21 8.11
C GLU A 101 18.91 15.10 6.99
N TYR A 102 17.70 15.54 7.30
CA TYR A 102 16.63 15.76 6.33
C TYR A 102 15.94 17.09 6.65
N PHE A 103 15.76 17.93 5.62
CA PHE A 103 15.14 19.26 5.75
C PHE A 103 15.73 20.12 6.88
N GLY A 104 17.04 20.04 7.09
CA GLY A 104 17.77 20.77 8.14
C GLY A 104 17.60 20.22 9.56
N GLY A 105 16.85 19.13 9.74
CA GLY A 105 16.70 18.43 11.01
C GLY A 105 17.53 17.15 11.05
N GLU A 106 18.17 16.87 12.19
CA GLU A 106 18.90 15.63 12.41
C GLU A 106 17.94 14.43 12.54
N CYS A 107 18.28 13.33 11.89
CA CYS A 107 17.52 12.09 11.89
C CYS A 107 18.35 10.88 12.33
N ASN A 108 19.41 11.09 13.10
CA ASN A 108 20.13 10.02 13.79
C ASN A 108 19.18 9.17 14.66
N ASP A 109 19.50 7.88 14.79
CA ASP A 109 18.70 6.90 15.53
C ASP A 109 17.30 6.65 14.96
N THR A 110 17.08 7.01 13.71
CA THR A 110 15.79 6.78 13.01
C THR A 110 15.89 5.72 11.92
N SER A 111 14.74 5.19 11.53
CA SER A 111 14.59 4.30 10.38
C SER A 111 15.06 4.95 9.07
N ILE A 112 15.01 6.29 8.97
CA ILE A 112 15.50 7.05 7.81
C ILE A 112 17.03 6.93 7.71
N ALA A 113 17.75 7.21 8.80
CA ALA A 113 19.20 7.09 8.85
C ALA A 113 19.66 5.64 8.64
N GLU A 114 18.94 4.68 9.24
CA GLU A 114 19.26 3.25 9.10
C GLU A 114 19.13 2.77 7.64
N ILE A 115 18.04 3.10 6.94
CA ILE A 115 17.91 2.75 5.51
C ILE A 115 18.97 3.47 4.66
N ALA A 116 19.24 4.74 4.94
CA ALA A 116 20.27 5.50 4.22
C ALA A 116 21.63 4.80 4.31
N GLU A 117 22.01 4.33 5.50
CA GLU A 117 23.27 3.63 5.68
C GLU A 117 23.29 2.25 5.02
N ARG A 118 22.18 1.51 5.08
CA ARG A 118 22.07 0.19 4.42
C ARG A 118 22.18 0.31 2.91
N ARG A 119 21.60 1.38 2.35
CA ARG A 119 21.68 1.70 0.92
C ARG A 119 23.11 2.03 0.47
N LEU A 120 23.92 2.64 1.33
CA LEU A 120 25.34 2.88 1.05
C LEU A 120 26.20 1.64 1.22
N SER A 121 25.90 0.83 2.24
CA SER A 121 26.77 -0.27 2.67
C SER A 121 26.50 -1.59 1.93
N THR A 122 25.32 -1.74 1.33
CA THR A 122 24.87 -2.99 0.71
C THR A 122 24.50 -2.78 -0.75
N GLU A 123 25.21 -3.48 -1.64
CA GLU A 123 24.92 -3.44 -3.08
C GLU A 123 23.49 -3.96 -3.35
N ASN A 124 22.78 -3.30 -4.26
CA ASN A 124 21.41 -3.66 -4.65
C ASN A 124 20.40 -3.68 -3.48
N TYR A 125 20.66 -2.92 -2.40
CA TYR A 125 19.75 -2.82 -1.27
C TYR A 125 18.41 -2.16 -1.63
N LYS A 126 17.31 -2.82 -1.24
CA LYS A 126 15.94 -2.38 -1.52
C LYS A 126 15.17 -2.13 -0.22
N GLY A 127 15.47 -1.00 0.43
CA GLY A 127 14.72 -0.49 1.58
C GLY A 127 13.53 0.37 1.16
N LEU A 128 12.41 0.25 1.88
CA LEU A 128 11.22 1.07 1.74
C LEU A 128 10.74 1.55 3.13
N LEU A 129 10.48 2.86 3.27
CA LEU A 129 9.82 3.43 4.45
C LEU A 129 8.29 3.48 4.27
N ILE A 130 7.56 3.08 5.31
CA ILE A 130 6.11 3.29 5.43
C ILE A 130 5.88 4.53 6.29
N ASN A 131 5.28 5.55 5.69
CA ASN A 131 4.92 6.81 6.33
C ASN A 131 3.43 6.83 6.69
N PHE A 132 3.09 7.61 7.72
CA PHE A 132 1.71 8.06 7.91
C PHE A 132 1.34 9.14 6.90
N ILE A 133 0.06 9.18 6.52
CA ILE A 133 -0.48 10.28 5.74
C ILE A 133 -0.36 11.61 6.51
N LYS A 134 -0.31 12.72 5.77
CA LYS A 134 -0.15 14.08 6.32
C LYS A 134 1.11 14.29 7.17
N SER A 135 2.08 13.38 7.13
CA SER A 135 3.35 13.56 7.83
C SER A 135 4.13 14.76 7.29
N GLY A 136 5.13 15.24 8.06
CA GLY A 136 6.03 16.32 7.63
C GLY A 136 6.84 16.05 6.35
N PHE A 137 6.78 14.83 5.81
CA PHE A 137 7.37 14.46 4.52
C PHE A 137 6.45 14.78 3.32
N GLY A 138 5.18 15.14 3.56
CA GLY A 138 4.19 15.34 2.51
C GLY A 138 3.89 14.07 1.71
N GLU A 139 3.50 14.24 0.44
CA GLU A 139 3.18 13.14 -0.49
C GLU A 139 4.41 12.70 -1.31
N THR A 140 5.63 12.85 -0.76
CA THR A 140 6.84 12.40 -1.45
C THR A 140 6.98 10.88 -1.45
N LEU A 141 7.56 10.34 -2.52
CA LEU A 141 7.95 8.92 -2.63
C LEU A 141 9.44 8.69 -2.38
N GLU A 142 10.21 9.77 -2.22
CA GLU A 142 11.62 9.72 -1.84
C GLU A 142 11.99 10.82 -0.83
N ILE A 143 12.80 10.45 0.16
CA ILE A 143 13.34 11.34 1.19
C ILE A 143 14.84 11.49 0.92
N PRO A 144 15.33 12.66 0.46
CA PRO A 144 16.76 12.90 0.27
C PRO A 144 17.47 13.10 1.61
N VAL A 145 18.27 12.12 2.04
CA VAL A 145 19.02 12.16 3.30
C VAL A 145 20.44 12.65 3.07
N ILE A 146 20.88 13.64 3.83
CA ILE A 146 22.23 14.19 3.77
C ILE A 146 23.08 13.52 4.85
N LYS A 147 24.14 12.81 4.46
CA LYS A 147 25.10 12.22 5.41
C LYS A 147 26.30 13.16 5.59
N ASN A 148 26.70 13.42 6.83
CA ASN A 148 27.89 14.20 7.19
C ASN A 148 27.97 15.56 6.48
N LYS A 149 26.81 16.23 6.32
CA LYS A 149 26.67 17.52 5.63
C LYS A 149 27.10 17.52 4.15
N ASP A 150 27.23 16.34 3.52
CA ASP A 150 27.52 16.24 2.09
C ASP A 150 26.25 16.47 1.25
N CYS A 151 25.86 17.74 1.10
CA CYS A 151 24.69 18.14 0.31
C CYS A 151 24.82 17.82 -1.19
N LYS A 152 26.02 17.46 -1.68
CA LYS A 152 26.24 17.16 -3.10
C LYS A 152 25.80 15.75 -3.47
N ARG A 153 25.68 14.86 -2.48
CA ARG A 153 25.36 13.43 -2.68
C ARG A 153 24.30 12.98 -1.68
N PRO A 154 23.05 13.48 -1.81
CA PRO A 154 21.97 12.99 -0.98
C PRO A 154 21.70 11.50 -1.27
N ILE A 155 21.39 10.77 -0.21
CA ILE A 155 20.97 9.38 -0.28
C ILE A 155 19.44 9.41 -0.34
N ASN A 156 18.89 9.17 -1.53
CA ASN A 156 17.44 9.09 -1.66
C ASN A 156 16.97 7.82 -0.95
N VAL A 157 16.03 7.94 -0.01
CA VAL A 157 15.38 6.84 0.67
C VAL A 157 13.95 6.71 0.14
N SER A 158 13.58 5.54 -0.37
CA SER A 158 12.23 5.33 -0.93
C SER A 158 11.19 5.25 0.18
N CYS A 159 10.02 5.85 -0.02
CA CYS A 159 8.91 5.80 0.93
C CYS A 159 7.54 5.63 0.25
N THR A 160 6.55 5.25 1.05
CA THR A 160 5.15 5.04 0.66
C THR A 160 4.23 5.49 1.80
N PHE A 161 3.05 5.98 1.47
CA PHE A 161 2.04 6.43 2.46
C PHE A 161 0.64 5.92 2.14
N ASP A 162 0.45 5.28 0.98
CA ASP A 162 -0.78 4.62 0.60
C ASP A 162 -0.52 3.27 -0.09
N ARG A 163 -1.59 2.54 -0.37
CA ARG A 163 -1.51 1.23 -1.01
C ARG A 163 -1.01 1.33 -2.45
N ALA A 164 -1.42 2.33 -3.21
CA ALA A 164 -1.07 2.42 -4.63
C ALA A 164 0.44 2.61 -4.81
N SER A 165 1.03 3.54 -4.06
CA SER A 165 2.46 3.82 -4.03
C SER A 165 3.28 2.61 -3.59
N LEU A 166 2.82 1.84 -2.58
CA LEU A 166 3.48 0.60 -2.15
C LEU A 166 3.56 -0.42 -3.30
N TYR A 167 2.42 -0.71 -3.94
CA TYR A 167 2.39 -1.68 -5.04
C TYR A 167 3.21 -1.21 -6.25
N ASN A 168 3.17 0.09 -6.58
CA ASN A 168 4.01 0.65 -7.63
C ASN A 168 5.51 0.47 -7.33
N TRP A 169 5.93 0.69 -6.08
CA TRP A 169 7.32 0.46 -5.67
C TRP A 169 7.71 -1.02 -5.76
N LEU A 170 6.84 -1.92 -5.31
CA LEU A 170 7.08 -3.37 -5.38
C LEU A 170 7.22 -3.84 -6.83
N ASN A 171 6.39 -3.33 -7.74
CA ASN A 171 6.44 -3.64 -9.15
C ASN A 171 7.74 -3.15 -9.79
N SER A 172 8.10 -1.89 -9.53
CA SER A 172 9.33 -1.28 -10.07
C SER A 172 10.60 -1.98 -9.59
N ASN A 173 10.53 -2.72 -8.48
CA ASN A 173 11.62 -3.51 -7.94
C ASN A 173 11.46 -5.03 -8.17
N GLY A 174 10.48 -5.46 -8.98
CA GLY A 174 10.31 -6.85 -9.41
C GLY A 174 9.72 -7.80 -8.36
N TYR A 175 9.18 -7.28 -7.26
CA TYR A 175 8.60 -8.09 -6.17
C TYR A 175 7.18 -8.56 -6.47
N ILE A 176 6.45 -7.80 -7.28
CA ILE A 176 5.15 -8.19 -7.82
C ILE A 176 5.16 -7.99 -9.32
N LEU A 177 4.37 -8.78 -10.03
CA LEU A 177 4.21 -8.67 -11.47
C LEU A 177 2.72 -8.48 -11.78
N PRO A 178 2.29 -7.33 -12.35
CA PRO A 178 0.88 -7.06 -12.60
C PRO A 178 0.22 -8.04 -13.58
N ASN A 179 0.99 -8.79 -14.37
CA ASN A 179 0.49 -9.87 -15.22
C ASN A 179 0.32 -11.22 -14.49
N LYS A 180 0.67 -11.32 -13.20
CA LYS A 180 0.43 -12.49 -12.35
C LYS A 180 -0.82 -12.34 -11.48
N ARG A 181 -1.80 -11.56 -11.94
CA ARG A 181 -3.11 -11.46 -11.28
C ARG A 181 -3.79 -12.82 -11.27
N LYS A 182 -4.52 -13.10 -10.20
CA LYS A 182 -5.28 -14.34 -10.04
C LYS A 182 -6.76 -14.02 -9.92
N PHE A 183 -7.57 -14.66 -10.75
CA PHE A 183 -9.01 -14.67 -10.57
C PHE A 183 -9.40 -15.71 -9.53
N GLU A 184 -10.31 -15.34 -8.64
CA GLU A 184 -10.92 -16.26 -7.68
C GLU A 184 -12.44 -16.07 -7.69
N HIS A 185 -13.17 -17.16 -7.92
CA HIS A 185 -14.62 -17.08 -8.01
C HIS A 185 -15.25 -17.11 -6.61
N HIS A 186 -15.83 -15.98 -6.20
CA HIS A 186 -16.62 -15.91 -4.98
C HIS A 186 -18.06 -16.43 -5.19
N LYS A 187 -18.19 -17.76 -5.34
CA LYS A 187 -19.43 -18.49 -5.68
C LYS A 187 -20.67 -18.02 -4.90
N GLN A 188 -20.55 -17.84 -3.58
CA GLN A 188 -21.67 -17.41 -2.73
C GLN A 188 -22.28 -16.05 -3.12
N LYS A 189 -21.51 -15.17 -3.77
CA LYS A 189 -21.92 -13.81 -4.15
C LYS A 189 -22.24 -13.70 -5.63
N HIS A 190 -21.49 -14.39 -6.49
CA HIS A 190 -21.52 -14.15 -7.93
C HIS A 190 -22.01 -15.35 -8.76
N ASP A 191 -22.39 -16.47 -8.12
CA ASP A 191 -22.94 -17.62 -8.84
C ASP A 191 -24.27 -17.28 -9.52
N ARG A 192 -24.42 -17.82 -10.73
CA ARG A 192 -25.65 -17.73 -11.54
C ARG A 192 -26.89 -18.35 -10.89
N ILE A 193 -26.69 -19.35 -10.04
CA ILE A 193 -27.78 -20.21 -9.59
C ILE A 193 -28.46 -19.64 -8.34
N ARG A 194 -27.73 -18.93 -7.45
CA ARG A 194 -28.27 -18.24 -6.26
C ARG A 194 -27.32 -17.14 -5.74
N PRO A 195 -27.37 -15.90 -6.25
CA PRO A 195 -26.66 -14.81 -5.61
C PRO A 195 -27.34 -14.48 -4.28
N THR A 196 -26.61 -14.63 -3.16
CA THR A 196 -27.16 -14.31 -1.82
C THR A 196 -27.18 -12.81 -1.53
N GLN A 197 -26.45 -11.99 -2.30
CA GLN A 197 -26.36 -10.54 -2.15
C GLN A 197 -26.20 -9.83 -3.51
N GLY A 198 -27.27 -9.20 -3.99
CA GLY A 198 -27.27 -8.30 -5.15
C GLY A 198 -27.20 -8.99 -6.53
N ASN A 199 -27.57 -8.25 -7.58
CA ASN A 199 -27.61 -8.71 -8.98
C ASN A 199 -26.22 -8.82 -9.64
N SER A 200 -25.15 -9.00 -8.86
CA SER A 200 -23.76 -9.05 -9.36
C SER A 200 -23.39 -10.47 -9.75
N ILE A 201 -23.73 -10.88 -10.98
CA ILE A 201 -23.55 -12.26 -11.47
C ILE A 201 -22.31 -12.35 -12.34
N LEU A 202 -21.50 -13.39 -12.16
CA LEU A 202 -20.47 -13.78 -13.13
C LEU A 202 -21.09 -14.62 -14.24
N LEU A 203 -21.00 -14.16 -15.48
CA LEU A 203 -21.57 -14.83 -16.64
C LEU A 203 -20.59 -15.78 -17.34
N CYS A 204 -19.29 -15.55 -17.24
CA CYS A 204 -18.28 -16.36 -17.91
C CYS A 204 -17.74 -17.46 -16.98
N THR A 205 -17.00 -18.42 -17.52
CA THR A 205 -16.27 -19.40 -16.70
C THR A 205 -15.10 -18.74 -15.98
N ASP A 206 -14.53 -19.42 -14.98
CA ASP A 206 -13.37 -18.93 -14.23
C ASP A 206 -12.15 -18.70 -15.16
N ASP A 207 -11.91 -19.57 -16.14
CA ASP A 207 -10.84 -19.42 -17.14
C ASP A 207 -11.08 -18.24 -18.09
N GLU A 208 -12.32 -18.01 -18.50
CA GLU A 208 -12.70 -16.84 -19.29
C GLU A 208 -12.50 -15.56 -18.48
N ALA A 209 -12.88 -15.57 -17.20
CA ALA A 209 -12.70 -14.45 -16.28
C ALA A 209 -11.21 -14.13 -16.07
N GLN A 210 -10.37 -15.14 -15.92
CA GLN A 210 -8.91 -14.95 -15.81
C GLN A 210 -8.34 -14.26 -17.06
N LYS A 211 -8.71 -14.69 -18.27
CA LYS A 211 -8.25 -14.04 -19.52
C LYS A 211 -8.71 -12.58 -19.63
N LEU A 212 -9.93 -12.29 -19.15
CA LEU A 212 -10.45 -10.93 -19.09
C LEU A 212 -9.72 -10.10 -18.02
N LEU A 213 -9.31 -10.69 -16.90
CA LEU A 213 -8.52 -10.02 -15.85
C LEU A 213 -7.11 -9.66 -16.34
N ASP A 214 -6.48 -10.55 -17.11
CA ASP A 214 -5.12 -10.36 -17.66
C ASP A 214 -5.05 -9.17 -18.63
N SER A 215 -6.17 -8.84 -19.28
CA SER A 215 -6.31 -7.72 -20.21
C SER A 215 -7.19 -6.58 -19.68
N ALA A 216 -7.46 -6.58 -18.38
CA ALA A 216 -8.30 -5.57 -17.73
C ALA A 216 -7.60 -4.22 -17.64
N ILE A 217 -8.37 -3.17 -17.86
CA ILE A 217 -7.97 -1.77 -17.78
C ILE A 217 -8.26 -1.22 -16.37
N HIS A 218 -7.66 -0.09 -16.03
CA HIS A 218 -7.73 0.54 -14.71
C HIS A 218 -7.75 2.06 -14.84
N GLU A 219 -8.15 2.77 -13.79
CA GLU A 219 -8.28 4.22 -13.84
C GLU A 219 -6.93 4.90 -13.59
N ASN A 220 -6.25 4.51 -12.51
CA ASN A 220 -5.06 5.19 -12.03
C ASN A 220 -3.85 4.25 -12.00
N SER A 221 -4.04 3.02 -11.54
CA SER A 221 -2.95 2.06 -11.33
C SER A 221 -3.35 0.63 -11.71
N PRO A 222 -2.42 -0.17 -12.25
CA PRO A 222 -2.64 -1.61 -12.44
C PRO A 222 -2.86 -2.39 -11.13
N PHE A 223 -2.75 -1.72 -9.98
CA PHE A 223 -3.01 -2.26 -8.64
C PHE A 223 -4.22 -1.61 -7.96
N ASP A 224 -5.09 -0.95 -8.74
CA ASP A 224 -6.35 -0.39 -8.26
C ASP A 224 -7.23 -1.47 -7.64
N ASN A 225 -8.08 -1.05 -6.69
CA ASN A 225 -9.07 -1.94 -6.08
C ASN A 225 -10.09 -2.48 -7.11
N ARG A 226 -10.24 -1.80 -8.24
CA ARG A 226 -11.18 -2.15 -9.31
C ARG A 226 -10.46 -2.13 -10.65
N LEU A 227 -10.63 -3.21 -11.39
CA LEU A 227 -10.22 -3.33 -12.78
C LEU A 227 -11.46 -3.63 -13.63
N TYR A 228 -11.38 -3.31 -14.91
CA TYR A 228 -12.54 -3.34 -15.80
C TYR A 228 -12.18 -4.03 -17.11
N ASN A 229 -13.11 -4.77 -17.69
CA ASN A 229 -12.98 -5.19 -19.08
C ASN A 229 -14.35 -5.34 -19.74
N PHE A 230 -14.36 -5.42 -21.06
CA PHE A 230 -15.55 -5.72 -21.83
C PHE A 230 -15.55 -7.19 -22.25
N ASP A 231 -16.57 -7.91 -21.82
CA ASP A 231 -16.82 -9.28 -22.23
C ASP A 231 -17.64 -9.29 -23.53
N ALA A 232 -16.97 -9.53 -24.65
CA ALA A 232 -17.58 -9.52 -25.97
C ALA A 232 -18.63 -10.63 -26.16
N LYS A 233 -18.49 -11.77 -25.47
CA LYS A 233 -19.41 -12.92 -25.58
C LYS A 233 -20.77 -12.57 -25.00
N TYR A 234 -20.79 -11.92 -23.84
CA TYR A 234 -22.03 -11.51 -23.17
C TYR A 234 -22.44 -10.07 -23.47
N LYS A 235 -21.59 -9.30 -24.16
CA LYS A 235 -21.78 -7.86 -24.46
C LYS A 235 -21.98 -7.03 -23.18
N LYS A 236 -21.27 -7.38 -22.12
CA LYS A 236 -21.35 -6.72 -20.82
C LYS A 236 -19.96 -6.32 -20.32
N VAL A 237 -19.92 -5.33 -19.44
CA VAL A 237 -18.69 -5.00 -18.71
C VAL A 237 -18.56 -5.94 -17.52
N ILE A 238 -17.37 -6.45 -17.30
CA ILE A 238 -16.97 -7.17 -16.09
C ILE A 238 -16.16 -6.22 -15.20
N ILE A 239 -16.51 -6.17 -13.91
CA ILE A 239 -15.73 -5.48 -12.88
C ILE A 239 -14.99 -6.54 -12.07
N PHE A 240 -13.69 -6.34 -11.91
CA PHE A 240 -12.85 -7.15 -11.02
C PHE A 240 -12.52 -6.33 -9.77
N ASN A 241 -13.06 -6.75 -8.63
CA ASN A 241 -12.73 -6.18 -7.33
C ASN A 241 -11.59 -6.96 -6.70
N ARG A 242 -10.54 -6.27 -6.26
CA ARG A 242 -9.45 -6.89 -5.51
C ARG A 242 -9.97 -7.50 -4.20
N HIS A 243 -9.57 -8.74 -3.93
CA HIS A 243 -9.81 -9.39 -2.65
C HIS A 243 -8.60 -9.32 -1.74
N THR A 244 -7.43 -9.75 -2.22
CA THR A 244 -6.14 -9.73 -1.48
C THR A 244 -4.99 -9.67 -2.48
N ALA A 245 -3.94 -8.88 -2.24
CA ALA A 245 -2.76 -8.79 -3.09
C ALA A 245 -3.05 -8.62 -4.59
N LEU A 246 -2.83 -9.68 -5.37
CA LEU A 246 -3.09 -9.75 -6.81
C LEU A 246 -4.29 -10.65 -7.15
N THR A 247 -5.07 -11.05 -6.15
CA THR A 247 -6.28 -11.86 -6.30
C THR A 247 -7.51 -10.97 -6.43
N TYR A 248 -8.33 -11.24 -7.45
CA TYR A 248 -9.52 -10.47 -7.79
C TYR A 248 -10.74 -11.38 -7.94
N HIS A 249 -11.89 -10.88 -7.49
CA HIS A 249 -13.20 -11.45 -7.76
C HIS A 249 -13.88 -10.63 -8.84
N GLY A 250 -14.70 -11.25 -9.68
CA GLY A 250 -15.33 -10.55 -10.79
C GLY A 250 -16.82 -10.81 -10.91
N TYR A 251 -17.52 -9.86 -11.50
CA TYR A 251 -18.93 -9.97 -11.85
C TYR A 251 -19.26 -9.03 -13.00
N HIS A 252 -20.27 -9.38 -13.79
CA HIS A 252 -20.77 -8.54 -14.86
C HIS A 252 -21.76 -7.51 -14.33
N ILE A 253 -21.77 -6.33 -14.95
CA ILE A 253 -22.72 -5.26 -14.68
C ILE A 253 -23.56 -4.93 -15.91
N ASP A 254 -24.79 -4.49 -15.65
CA ASP A 254 -25.71 -3.96 -16.66
C ASP A 254 -25.69 -2.43 -16.69
N ASP A 255 -25.57 -1.80 -15.53
CA ASP A 255 -25.59 -0.35 -15.40
C ASP A 255 -24.20 0.26 -15.57
N LEU A 256 -23.93 0.73 -16.78
CA LEU A 256 -22.69 1.44 -17.11
C LEU A 256 -22.56 2.79 -16.39
N SER A 257 -23.62 3.36 -15.82
CA SER A 257 -23.56 4.65 -15.11
C SER A 257 -22.54 4.63 -13.98
N THR A 258 -22.35 3.46 -13.36
CA THR A 258 -21.43 3.17 -12.26
C THR A 258 -19.94 3.19 -12.64
N LEU A 259 -19.61 3.23 -13.94
CA LEU A 259 -18.23 3.26 -14.40
C LEU A 259 -17.64 4.68 -14.35
N PRO A 260 -16.36 4.82 -13.96
CA PRO A 260 -15.64 6.09 -14.10
C PRO A 260 -15.61 6.58 -15.55
N SER A 261 -15.61 7.90 -15.76
CA SER A 261 -15.67 8.50 -17.10
C SER A 261 -14.48 8.12 -17.99
N SER A 262 -13.29 8.00 -17.40
CA SER A 262 -12.06 7.54 -18.07
C SER A 262 -12.24 6.11 -18.63
N ILE A 263 -12.74 5.20 -17.79
CA ILE A 263 -13.01 3.80 -18.15
C ILE A 263 -14.08 3.69 -19.22
N LYS A 264 -15.18 4.46 -19.12
CA LYS A 264 -16.23 4.49 -20.14
C LYS A 264 -15.65 4.81 -21.52
N LYS A 265 -14.88 5.89 -21.61
CA LYS A 265 -14.25 6.35 -22.85
C LYS A 265 -13.31 5.30 -23.47
N GLU A 266 -12.56 4.58 -22.64
CA GLU A 266 -11.68 3.52 -23.11
C GLU A 266 -12.46 2.28 -23.61
N LEU A 267 -13.58 1.96 -22.98
CA LEU A 267 -14.44 0.85 -23.39
C LEU A 267 -15.38 1.21 -24.57
N GLU A 268 -15.65 2.49 -24.84
CA GLU A 268 -16.45 2.97 -25.99
C GLU A 268 -15.99 2.41 -27.34
N GLY A 269 -14.67 2.30 -27.55
CA GLY A 269 -14.11 1.67 -28.76
C GLY A 269 -14.37 0.16 -28.85
N LYS A 270 -14.66 -0.51 -27.72
CA LYS A 270 -15.02 -1.94 -27.65
C LYS A 270 -16.52 -2.16 -27.77
N PHE A 271 -17.35 -1.19 -27.36
CA PHE A 271 -18.81 -1.23 -27.54
C PHE A 271 -19.22 -1.04 -29.02
N THR A 272 -18.45 -0.27 -29.78
CA THR A 272 -18.77 0.14 -31.17
C THR A 272 -18.14 -0.71 -32.26
N LYS A 273 -17.21 -1.63 -31.93
CA LYS A 273 -16.77 -2.68 -32.88
C LYS A 273 -17.86 -3.73 -33.06
N LYS A 274 -18.87 -3.35 -33.83
CA LYS A 274 -19.80 -4.22 -34.56
C LYS A 274 -19.97 -3.61 -35.95
N ASN A 275 -19.32 -4.21 -36.93
CA ASN A 275 -20.00 -4.97 -37.98
C ASN A 275 -18.97 -5.92 -38.58
#